data_AF-A0A3D2TQK0-F1
#
_entry.id   AF-A0A3D2TQK0-F1
#
_cell.length_a   1.000
_cell.length_b   1.000
_cell.length_c   1.000
_cell.angle_alpha   90.00
_cell.angle_beta   90.00
_cell.angle_gamma   90.00
#
_symmetry.space_group_name_H-M   'P 1'
#
loop_
_entity.id
_entity.type
_entity.pdbx_description
1 polymer ?
#
loop_
_entity_poly.entity_id
_entity_poly.type
_entity_poly.pdbx_seq_one_letter_code
_entity_poly.pdbx_strand_id
1 'polypeptide(L)'
;MKNKNRKKSIIIAIVVVVLCLVGYKIADKVSYPLVRAKAVLYLADKYDAKISDFEMTDYIHSRFIIEDENPYDLKFKPKWKDFAFEFKYKDRKFIVNRYKGKFYDDYQLEDIEKWCSDWLKNNVDDRMFAVAIDSRDIILYQRASKKGNKYILNQDDAVDFLNTHAYEDLGEPMFYFFYKCDRNVSFYDDMYLSNLIAAKIDSKLDLNYDVYLATNDVVGSSTTKTRIVWCREYSQNNLD
;
A
#
# COMPACT_ATOMS: atom_id res chain seq x y z
N MET A 1 -25.22 0.30 -55.45
CA MET A 1 -25.80 0.52 -54.11
C MET A 1 -25.21 -0.34 -52.96
N LYS A 2 -24.58 -1.51 -53.20
CA LYS A 2 -24.04 -2.39 -52.12
C LYS A 2 -22.97 -1.76 -51.20
N ASN A 3 -22.13 -0.85 -51.71
CA ASN A 3 -20.97 -0.33 -50.97
C ASN A 3 -21.31 0.70 -49.88
N LYS A 4 -22.43 1.43 -50.02
CA LYS A 4 -22.85 2.50 -49.08
C LYS A 4 -23.45 1.92 -47.79
N ASN A 5 -24.20 0.82 -47.92
CA ASN A 5 -24.78 0.09 -46.78
C ASN A 5 -23.72 -0.67 -45.99
N ARG A 6 -22.70 -1.22 -46.67
CA ARG A 6 -21.55 -1.88 -46.02
C ARG A 6 -20.71 -0.89 -45.20
N LYS A 7 -20.44 0.31 -45.74
CA LYS A 7 -19.76 1.39 -45.00
C LYS A 7 -20.57 1.86 -43.77
N LYS A 8 -21.88 2.06 -43.90
CA LYS A 8 -22.75 2.40 -42.75
C LYS A 8 -22.75 1.30 -41.67
N SER A 9 -22.80 0.03 -42.08
CA SER A 9 -22.79 -1.12 -41.16
C SER A 9 -21.45 -1.26 -40.42
N ILE A 10 -20.32 -1.01 -41.10
CA ILE A 10 -18.99 -0.94 -40.47
C ILE A 10 -18.90 0.22 -39.47
N ILE A 11 -19.41 1.41 -39.82
CA ILE A 11 -19.42 2.57 -38.92
C ILE A 11 -20.25 2.27 -37.67
N ILE A 12 -21.43 1.67 -37.81
CA ILE A 12 -22.27 1.27 -36.67
C ILE A 12 -21.53 0.27 -35.77
N ALA A 13 -20.87 -0.74 -36.35
CA ALA A 13 -20.09 -1.70 -35.57
C ALA A 13 -18.95 -1.04 -34.79
N ILE A 14 -18.21 -0.11 -35.41
CA ILE A 14 -17.15 0.66 -34.73
C ILE A 14 -17.73 1.50 -33.60
N VAL A 15 -18.86 2.20 -33.82
CA VAL A 15 -19.52 3.01 -32.79
C VAL A 15 -19.95 2.17 -31.60
N VAL A 16 -20.53 0.98 -31.83
CA VAL A 16 -20.91 0.04 -30.77
C VAL A 16 -19.68 -0.42 -29.99
N VAL A 17 -18.60 -0.80 -30.66
CA VAL A 17 -17.34 -1.20 -29.99
C VAL A 17 -16.79 -0.05 -29.13
N VAL A 18 -16.76 1.18 -29.66
CA VAL A 18 -16.29 2.35 -28.91
C VAL A 18 -17.18 2.62 -27.70
N LEU A 19 -18.51 2.56 -27.84
CA LEU A 19 -19.45 2.74 -26.72
C LEU A 19 -19.28 1.66 -25.65
N CYS A 20 -19.07 0.40 -26.05
CA CYS A 20 -18.79 -0.68 -25.11
C CYS A 20 -17.47 -0.47 -24.37
N LEU A 21 -16.41 -0.03 -25.06
CA LEU A 21 -15.11 0.26 -24.44
C LEU A 21 -15.19 1.45 -23.47
N VAL A 22 -15.91 2.52 -23.84
CA VAL A 22 -16.14 3.69 -22.99
C VAL A 22 -17.01 3.32 -21.79
N GLY A 23 -18.12 2.62 -22.02
CA GLY A 23 -19.01 2.14 -20.97
C GLY A 23 -18.29 1.20 -19.99
N TYR A 24 -17.42 0.33 -20.49
CA TYR A 24 -16.57 -0.53 -19.65
C TYR A 24 -15.61 0.28 -18.77
N LYS A 25 -14.94 1.31 -19.32
CA LYS A 25 -14.06 2.20 -18.53
C LYS A 25 -14.81 2.96 -17.44
N ILE A 26 -16.06 3.36 -17.70
CA ILE A 26 -16.91 4.03 -16.70
C ILE A 26 -17.37 3.03 -15.64
N ALA A 27 -17.88 1.86 -16.05
CA ALA A 27 -18.29 0.79 -15.14
C ALA A 27 -17.12 0.34 -14.25
N ASP A 28 -15.92 0.29 -14.78
CA ASP A 28 -14.72 -0.02 -13.99
C ASP A 28 -14.47 1.02 -12.91
N LYS A 29 -14.92 2.26 -13.06
CA LYS A 29 -14.80 3.29 -12.01
C LYS A 29 -15.92 3.24 -10.98
N VAL A 30 -17.15 2.87 -11.35
CA VAL A 30 -18.33 3.08 -10.49
C VAL A 30 -19.08 1.79 -10.11
N SER A 31 -18.85 0.67 -10.81
CA SER A 31 -19.59 -0.57 -10.62
C SER A 31 -18.94 -1.43 -9.55
N TYR A 32 -19.47 -1.34 -8.33
CA TYR A 32 -19.04 -2.16 -7.21
C TYR A 32 -18.99 -3.68 -7.53
N PRO A 33 -20.03 -4.32 -8.10
CA PRO A 33 -20.00 -5.76 -8.37
C PRO A 33 -18.88 -6.17 -9.34
N LEU A 34 -18.65 -5.36 -10.38
CA LEU A 34 -17.60 -5.60 -11.36
C LEU A 34 -16.21 -5.46 -10.73
N VAL A 35 -15.99 -4.37 -9.99
CA VAL A 35 -14.67 -4.09 -9.38
C VAL A 35 -14.36 -5.11 -8.29
N ARG A 36 -15.35 -5.52 -7.48
CA ARG A 36 -15.20 -6.61 -6.51
C ARG A 36 -14.80 -7.91 -7.19
N ALA A 37 -15.49 -8.31 -8.26
CA ALA A 37 -15.15 -9.53 -8.99
C ALA A 37 -13.70 -9.49 -9.53
N LYS A 38 -13.26 -8.35 -10.05
CA LYS A 38 -11.86 -8.16 -10.48
C LYS A 38 -10.86 -8.22 -9.33
N ALA A 39 -11.20 -7.68 -8.16
CA ALA A 39 -10.34 -7.76 -6.97
C ALA A 39 -10.13 -9.23 -6.56
N VAL A 40 -11.21 -10.03 -6.52
CA VAL A 40 -11.11 -11.46 -6.18
C VAL A 40 -10.33 -12.23 -7.25
N LEU A 41 -10.55 -11.95 -8.54
CA LEU A 41 -9.75 -12.56 -9.62
C LEU A 41 -8.26 -12.22 -9.51
N TYR A 42 -7.94 -10.97 -9.16
CA TYR A 42 -6.57 -10.55 -8.90
C TYR A 42 -5.95 -11.34 -7.75
N LEU A 43 -6.66 -11.51 -6.63
CA LEU A 43 -6.17 -12.26 -5.47
C LEU A 43 -5.99 -13.75 -5.79
N ALA A 44 -6.98 -14.36 -6.46
CA ALA A 44 -6.93 -15.76 -6.87
C ALA A 44 -5.73 -16.04 -7.77
N ASP A 45 -5.46 -15.15 -8.74
CA ASP A 45 -4.31 -15.26 -9.64
C ASP A 45 -2.97 -15.01 -8.93
N LYS A 46 -2.90 -14.00 -8.06
CA LYS A 46 -1.68 -13.64 -7.33
C LYS A 46 -1.24 -14.76 -6.35
N TYR A 47 -2.18 -15.32 -5.61
CA TYR A 47 -1.91 -16.29 -4.53
C TYR A 47 -2.14 -17.75 -4.94
N ASP A 48 -2.39 -18.03 -6.22
CA ASP A 48 -2.76 -19.35 -6.74
C ASP A 48 -3.86 -20.02 -5.88
N ALA A 49 -4.95 -19.28 -5.66
CA ALA A 49 -6.01 -19.63 -4.72
C ALA A 49 -7.38 -19.67 -5.40
N LYS A 50 -8.34 -20.38 -4.79
CA LYS A 50 -9.70 -20.42 -5.34
C LYS A 50 -10.42 -19.11 -5.02
N ILE A 51 -11.22 -18.63 -5.96
CA ILE A 51 -12.09 -17.45 -5.79
C ILE A 51 -12.98 -17.58 -4.54
N SER A 52 -13.44 -18.79 -4.23
CA SER A 52 -14.29 -19.09 -3.07
C SER A 52 -13.61 -18.92 -1.72
N ASP A 53 -12.28 -18.88 -1.67
CA ASP A 53 -11.52 -18.85 -0.42
C ASP A 53 -11.43 -17.41 0.14
N PHE A 54 -11.80 -16.41 -0.64
CA PHE A 54 -11.76 -14.99 -0.26
C PHE A 54 -13.13 -14.51 0.23
N GLU A 55 -13.22 -14.28 1.53
CA GLU A 55 -14.42 -13.70 2.16
C GLU A 55 -14.25 -12.17 2.27
N MET A 56 -15.14 -11.39 1.66
CA MET A 56 -15.10 -9.93 1.80
C MET A 56 -15.84 -9.52 3.08
N THR A 57 -15.18 -8.78 3.97
CA THR A 57 -15.72 -8.43 5.30
C THR A 57 -16.18 -6.98 5.40
N ASP A 58 -15.57 -6.05 4.67
CA ASP A 58 -15.95 -4.64 4.59
C ASP A 58 -15.42 -4.02 3.28
N TYR A 59 -15.91 -2.85 2.88
CA TYR A 59 -15.52 -2.18 1.64
C TYR A 59 -15.83 -0.68 1.64
N ILE A 60 -15.11 0.03 0.78
CA ILE A 60 -15.25 1.47 0.55
C ILE A 60 -15.60 1.68 -0.92
N HIS A 61 -16.71 2.37 -1.18
CA HIS A 61 -17.08 2.78 -2.53
C HIS A 61 -16.13 3.83 -3.09
N SER A 62 -15.94 3.79 -4.41
CA SER A 62 -15.32 4.89 -5.14
C SER A 62 -16.12 6.18 -4.91
N ARG A 63 -15.44 7.31 -4.66
CA ARG A 63 -16.09 8.60 -4.42
C ARG A 63 -15.21 9.76 -4.84
N PHE A 64 -15.82 10.90 -5.12
CA PHE A 64 -15.08 12.16 -5.16
C PHE A 64 -14.75 12.62 -3.74
N ILE A 65 -13.55 13.15 -3.56
CA ILE A 65 -13.14 13.86 -2.36
C ILE A 65 -12.64 15.25 -2.72
N ILE A 66 -12.73 16.16 -1.76
CA ILE A 66 -12.11 17.48 -1.83
C ILE A 66 -10.87 17.41 -0.93
N GLU A 67 -9.70 17.70 -1.49
CA GLU A 67 -8.49 17.87 -0.69
C GLU A 67 -8.34 19.37 -0.42
N ASP A 68 -8.67 19.78 0.82
CA ASP A 68 -8.37 21.12 1.29
C ASP A 68 -6.86 21.24 1.51
N GLU A 69 -6.17 21.90 0.57
CA GLU A 69 -4.80 22.36 0.79
C GLU A 69 -4.76 23.77 1.41
N ASN A 70 -5.87 24.50 1.41
CA ASN A 70 -6.03 25.79 2.11
C ASN A 70 -7.52 26.18 2.14
N PRO A 71 -8.15 26.43 3.30
CA PRO A 71 -9.56 26.89 3.37
C PRO A 71 -9.80 28.25 2.68
N TYR A 72 -8.74 28.97 2.30
CA TYR A 72 -8.79 30.23 1.56
C TYR A 72 -8.50 30.09 0.05
N ASP A 73 -8.13 28.90 -0.45
CA ASP A 73 -7.97 28.65 -1.88
C ASP A 73 -9.28 28.09 -2.44
N LEU A 74 -10.11 28.95 -3.04
CA LEU A 74 -11.41 28.62 -3.67
C LEU A 74 -11.28 27.70 -4.92
N LYS A 75 -10.10 27.12 -5.17
CA LYS A 75 -9.87 26.18 -6.26
C LYS A 75 -10.34 24.78 -5.85
N PHE A 76 -11.62 24.51 -6.12
CA PHE A 76 -12.17 23.15 -6.07
C PHE A 76 -11.35 22.21 -6.96
N LYS A 77 -10.51 21.36 -6.36
CA LYS A 77 -9.78 20.28 -7.04
C LYS A 77 -10.33 18.93 -6.61
N PRO A 78 -11.49 18.49 -7.16
CA PRO A 78 -12.05 17.19 -6.80
C PRO A 78 -11.10 16.07 -7.25
N LYS A 79 -10.70 15.21 -6.31
CA LYS A 79 -9.94 14.00 -6.61
C LYS A 79 -10.85 12.77 -6.55
N TRP A 80 -10.63 11.84 -7.47
CA TRP A 80 -11.34 10.57 -7.49
C TRP A 80 -10.62 9.57 -6.58
N LYS A 81 -11.33 9.06 -5.59
CA LYS A 81 -10.92 7.88 -4.82
C LYS A 81 -11.54 6.62 -5.41
N ASP A 82 -10.70 5.63 -5.59
CA ASP A 82 -11.09 4.31 -6.06
C ASP A 82 -11.64 3.43 -4.92
N PHE A 83 -12.12 2.24 -5.29
CA PHE A 83 -12.60 1.22 -4.36
C PHE A 83 -11.48 0.65 -3.49
N ALA A 84 -11.84 0.30 -2.26
CA ALA A 84 -11.02 -0.54 -1.40
C ALA A 84 -11.90 -1.60 -0.73
N PHE A 85 -11.32 -2.73 -0.39
CA PHE A 85 -12.02 -3.89 0.17
C PHE A 85 -11.21 -4.47 1.30
N GLU A 86 -11.86 -4.90 2.38
CA GLU A 86 -11.28 -5.80 3.37
C GLU A 86 -11.68 -7.23 3.00
N PHE A 87 -10.70 -8.10 2.97
CA PHE A 87 -10.89 -9.53 2.76
C PHE A 87 -10.32 -10.31 3.94
N LYS A 88 -10.90 -11.49 4.15
CA LYS A 88 -10.36 -12.56 4.96
C LYS A 88 -9.97 -13.71 4.04
N TYR A 89 -8.76 -14.24 4.24
CA TYR A 89 -8.23 -15.41 3.55
C TYR A 89 -7.32 -16.17 4.50
N LYS A 90 -7.58 -17.46 4.69
CA LYS A 90 -7.01 -18.25 5.79
C LYS A 90 -7.26 -17.52 7.13
N ASP A 91 -6.23 -17.40 7.97
CA ASP A 91 -6.32 -16.77 9.29
C ASP A 91 -5.99 -15.28 9.28
N ARG A 92 -5.96 -14.64 8.09
CA ARG A 92 -5.60 -13.22 7.94
C ARG A 92 -6.75 -12.39 7.42
N LYS A 93 -6.85 -11.17 7.94
CA LYS A 93 -7.61 -10.07 7.35
C LYS A 93 -6.66 -9.12 6.69
N PHE A 94 -7.03 -8.56 5.55
CA PHE A 94 -6.16 -7.70 4.76
C PHE A 94 -6.96 -6.78 3.85
N ILE A 95 -6.33 -5.69 3.42
CA ILE A 95 -6.94 -4.67 2.58
C ILE A 95 -6.46 -4.84 1.14
N VAL A 96 -7.39 -4.72 0.21
CA VAL A 96 -7.15 -4.61 -1.22
C VAL A 96 -7.55 -3.22 -1.67
N ASN A 97 -6.57 -2.43 -2.10
CA ASN A 97 -6.80 -1.11 -2.67
C ASN A 97 -6.77 -1.19 -4.18
N ARG A 98 -7.78 -0.60 -4.84
CA ARG A 98 -7.65 -0.23 -6.23
C ARG A 98 -6.97 1.13 -6.31
N TYR A 99 -5.87 1.18 -7.03
CA TYR A 99 -5.06 2.38 -7.14
C TYR A 99 -4.52 2.52 -8.57
N LYS A 100 -4.77 3.67 -9.20
CA LYS A 100 -4.38 3.95 -10.60
C LYS A 100 -4.75 2.81 -11.57
N GLY A 101 -5.94 2.22 -11.38
CA GLY A 101 -6.48 1.16 -12.24
C GLY A 101 -5.92 -0.24 -12.02
N LYS A 102 -5.02 -0.45 -11.05
CA LYS A 102 -4.52 -1.76 -10.63
C LYS A 102 -4.97 -2.08 -9.19
N PHE A 103 -4.91 -3.35 -8.81
CA PHE A 103 -5.17 -3.80 -7.44
C PHE A 103 -3.85 -4.08 -6.74
N TYR A 104 -3.78 -3.68 -5.49
CA TYR A 104 -2.68 -3.94 -4.58
C TYR A 104 -3.29 -4.39 -3.26
N ASP A 105 -2.58 -5.23 -2.53
CA ASP A 105 -3.07 -5.77 -1.27
C ASP A 105 -1.95 -5.85 -0.25
N ASP A 106 -2.34 -5.85 1.01
CA ASP A 106 -1.42 -5.91 2.13
C ASP A 106 -1.43 -7.28 2.84
N TYR A 107 -1.82 -8.37 2.16
CA TYR A 107 -1.89 -9.71 2.77
C TYR A 107 -0.56 -10.19 3.38
N GLN A 108 0.57 -9.73 2.81
CA GLN A 108 1.92 -10.05 3.25
C GLN A 108 2.50 -9.01 4.23
N LEU A 109 1.72 -8.05 4.73
CA LEU A 109 2.20 -6.95 5.56
C LEU A 109 2.99 -7.45 6.78
N GLU A 110 2.43 -8.39 7.54
CA GLU A 110 3.06 -8.94 8.73
C GLU A 110 4.33 -9.74 8.40
N ASP A 111 4.40 -10.37 7.23
CA ASP A 111 5.59 -11.12 6.80
C ASP A 111 6.72 -10.16 6.41
N ILE A 112 6.39 -9.12 5.64
CA ILE A 112 7.35 -8.10 5.20
C ILE A 112 7.93 -7.35 6.39
N GLU A 113 7.08 -6.95 7.34
CA GLU A 113 7.51 -6.31 8.58
C GLU A 113 8.51 -7.20 9.33
N LYS A 114 8.20 -8.49 9.47
CA LYS A 114 9.08 -9.46 10.10
C LYS A 114 10.41 -9.59 9.37
N TRP A 115 10.41 -9.73 8.04
CA TRP A 115 11.64 -9.86 7.26
C TRP A 115 12.53 -8.63 7.36
N CYS A 116 11.95 -7.44 7.27
CA CYS A 116 12.66 -6.18 7.45
C CYS A 116 13.25 -6.07 8.86
N SER A 117 12.46 -6.40 9.89
CA SER A 117 12.89 -6.36 11.29
C SER A 117 14.02 -7.34 11.58
N ASP A 118 13.91 -8.58 11.10
CA ASP A 118 14.96 -9.60 11.22
C ASP A 118 16.25 -9.16 10.51
N TRP A 119 16.13 -8.53 9.33
CA TRP A 119 17.29 -8.02 8.62
C TRP A 119 17.98 -6.89 9.37
N LEU A 120 17.22 -5.90 9.87
CA LEU A 120 17.75 -4.79 10.67
C LEU A 120 18.48 -5.32 11.92
N LYS A 121 17.86 -6.27 12.62
CA LYS A 121 18.46 -6.89 13.81
C LYS A 121 19.80 -7.56 13.53
N ASN A 122 19.90 -8.26 12.40
CA ASN A 122 21.10 -9.03 12.07
C ASN A 122 22.20 -8.20 11.39
N ASN A 123 21.87 -7.08 10.77
CA ASN A 123 22.79 -6.33 9.89
C ASN A 123 23.06 -4.89 10.33
N VAL A 124 22.23 -4.34 11.22
CA VAL A 124 22.36 -2.97 11.76
C VAL A 124 22.71 -3.03 13.24
N ASP A 125 21.79 -3.52 14.07
CA ASP A 125 21.94 -3.52 15.52
C ASP A 125 21.03 -4.57 16.18
N ASP A 126 21.55 -5.38 17.11
CA ASP A 126 20.83 -6.51 17.70
C ASP A 126 19.67 -6.07 18.62
N ARG A 127 19.63 -4.79 18.98
CA ARG A 127 18.52 -4.14 19.70
C ARG A 127 17.33 -3.84 18.81
N MET A 128 17.50 -3.80 17.49
CA MET A 128 16.37 -3.63 16.56
C MET A 128 15.40 -4.80 16.72
N PHE A 129 14.11 -4.50 16.76
CA PHE A 129 13.10 -5.54 16.91
C PHE A 129 11.86 -5.36 16.04
N ALA A 130 11.59 -4.14 15.54
CA ALA A 130 10.48 -3.89 14.63
C ALA A 130 10.79 -2.72 13.69
N VAL A 131 10.05 -2.64 12.58
CA VAL A 131 9.93 -1.46 11.72
C VAL A 131 8.45 -1.24 11.40
N ALA A 132 7.96 -0.01 11.55
CA ALA A 132 6.61 0.33 11.14
C ALA A 132 6.55 0.38 9.61
N ILE A 133 5.64 -0.40 9.06
CA ILE A 133 5.26 -0.33 7.65
C ILE A 133 3.73 -0.35 7.54
N ASP A 134 3.22 0.17 6.43
CA ASP A 134 1.80 0.18 6.13
C ASP A 134 1.48 -0.23 4.69
N SER A 135 0.19 -0.38 4.38
CA SER A 135 -0.27 -0.82 3.05
C SER A 135 0.25 0.06 1.90
N ARG A 136 0.55 1.35 2.13
CA ARG A 136 1.11 2.28 1.13
C ARG A 136 2.51 1.89 0.73
N ASP A 137 3.32 1.42 1.66
CA ASP A 137 4.71 1.03 1.41
C ASP A 137 4.77 -0.16 0.45
N ILE A 138 3.82 -1.11 0.60
CA ILE A 138 3.67 -2.24 -0.32
C ILE A 138 3.26 -1.77 -1.72
N ILE A 139 2.30 -0.83 -1.81
CA ILE A 139 1.88 -0.25 -3.09
C ILE A 139 3.05 0.48 -3.76
N LEU A 140 3.79 1.27 -2.99
CA LEU A 140 4.98 2.00 -3.42
C LEU A 140 6.01 1.03 -3.98
N TYR A 141 6.41 0.03 -3.20
CA TYR A 141 7.40 -0.95 -3.63
C TYR A 141 6.96 -1.73 -4.87
N GLN A 142 5.71 -2.19 -4.96
CA GLN A 142 5.24 -2.93 -6.14
C GLN A 142 5.09 -2.05 -7.39
N ARG A 143 5.00 -0.73 -7.23
CA ARG A 143 5.05 0.24 -8.33
C ARG A 143 6.48 0.58 -8.73
N ALA A 144 7.37 0.75 -7.75
CA ALA A 144 8.77 1.14 -7.91
C ALA A 144 9.60 -0.01 -8.46
N SER A 145 9.41 -1.20 -7.90
CA SER A 145 10.00 -2.42 -8.41
C SER A 145 9.39 -2.76 -9.78
N LYS A 146 10.23 -3.22 -10.71
CA LYS A 146 9.78 -3.73 -12.02
C LYS A 146 9.02 -5.06 -11.91
N LYS A 147 8.75 -5.54 -10.69
CA LYS A 147 8.13 -6.83 -10.37
C LYS A 147 6.60 -6.79 -10.53
N GLY A 148 5.99 -5.62 -10.29
CA GLY A 148 4.56 -5.39 -10.49
C GLY A 148 3.66 -5.91 -9.35
N ASN A 149 2.37 -5.59 -9.44
CA ASN A 149 1.41 -5.76 -8.35
C ASN A 149 1.01 -7.22 -8.04
N LYS A 150 1.38 -8.17 -8.91
CA LYS A 150 1.13 -9.61 -8.71
C LYS A 150 2.31 -10.36 -8.12
N TYR A 151 3.45 -9.69 -7.94
CA TYR A 151 4.61 -10.32 -7.35
C TYR A 151 4.36 -10.67 -5.88
N ILE A 152 4.69 -11.91 -5.52
CA ILE A 152 4.69 -12.39 -4.13
C ILE A 152 6.06 -12.05 -3.53
N LEU A 153 6.06 -11.16 -2.54
CA LEU A 153 7.29 -10.80 -1.85
C LEU A 153 7.81 -11.97 -1.02
N ASN A 154 9.12 -12.03 -0.83
CA ASN A 154 9.80 -12.97 0.05
C ASN A 154 10.89 -12.26 0.87
N GLN A 155 11.56 -13.00 1.74
CA GLN A 155 12.55 -12.44 2.66
C GLN A 155 13.73 -11.74 1.96
N ASP A 156 14.14 -12.19 0.77
CA ASP A 156 15.24 -11.56 0.02
C ASP A 156 14.87 -10.16 -0.49
N ASP A 157 13.57 -9.83 -0.54
CA ASP A 157 13.07 -8.53 -0.93
C ASP A 157 13.18 -7.47 0.18
N ALA A 158 13.48 -7.85 1.43
CA ALA A 158 13.40 -6.95 2.58
C ALA A 158 14.27 -5.69 2.44
N VAL A 159 15.51 -5.85 1.95
CA VAL A 159 16.43 -4.72 1.77
C VAL A 159 15.98 -3.82 0.62
N ASP A 160 15.56 -4.42 -0.50
CA ASP A 160 15.03 -3.68 -1.66
C ASP A 160 13.77 -2.89 -1.26
N PHE A 161 12.91 -3.49 -0.43
CA PHE A 161 11.74 -2.85 0.14
C PHE A 161 12.09 -1.64 1.01
N LEU A 162 13.03 -1.78 1.95
CA LEU A 162 13.46 -0.68 2.84
C LEU A 162 14.17 0.47 2.09
N ASN A 163 14.71 0.22 0.89
CA ASN A 163 15.33 1.23 0.02
C ASN A 163 14.36 1.80 -1.03
N THR A 164 13.06 1.55 -0.87
CA THR A 164 12.07 2.06 -1.82
C THR A 164 11.85 3.56 -1.62
N HIS A 165 12.03 4.32 -2.69
CA HIS A 165 11.72 5.75 -2.74
C HIS A 165 10.34 6.00 -3.35
N ALA A 166 9.73 7.14 -3.05
CA ALA A 166 8.36 7.39 -3.44
C ALA A 166 8.10 7.78 -4.89
N TYR A 167 6.80 7.76 -5.19
CA TYR A 167 6.20 8.51 -6.28
C TYR A 167 5.49 9.76 -5.73
N GLU A 168 5.47 10.83 -6.53
CA GLU A 168 4.86 12.14 -6.22
C GLU A 168 3.43 12.06 -5.65
N ASP A 169 2.69 10.97 -5.89
CA ASP A 169 1.28 10.82 -5.54
C ASP A 169 0.98 10.00 -4.27
N LEU A 170 1.97 9.30 -3.71
CA LEU A 170 1.82 8.52 -2.47
C LEU A 170 2.63 9.10 -1.30
N GLY A 171 3.61 9.97 -1.59
CA GLY A 171 4.54 10.54 -0.60
C GLY A 171 5.67 9.57 -0.24
N GLU A 172 6.77 10.11 0.30
CA GLU A 172 7.92 9.32 0.78
C GLU A 172 7.49 8.32 1.86
N PRO A 173 7.89 7.04 1.74
CA PRO A 173 7.68 6.09 2.83
C PRO A 173 8.53 6.53 4.01
N MET A 174 7.91 6.91 5.13
CA MET A 174 8.63 7.27 6.35
C MET A 174 8.57 6.09 7.31
N PHE A 175 9.62 5.28 7.34
CA PHE A 175 9.69 4.14 8.25
C PHE A 175 10.03 4.59 9.67
N TYR A 176 9.29 4.07 10.66
CA TYR A 176 9.67 4.19 12.07
C TYR A 176 10.41 2.92 12.49
N PHE A 177 11.65 3.08 12.93
CA PHE A 177 12.51 1.99 13.34
C PHE A 177 12.47 1.83 14.87
N PHE A 178 12.17 0.62 15.34
CA PHE A 178 12.05 0.34 16.76
C PHE A 178 13.23 -0.48 17.29
N TYR A 179 13.78 0.01 18.40
CA TYR A 179 14.89 -0.63 19.09
C TYR A 179 14.66 -0.71 20.59
N LYS A 180 15.26 -1.71 21.24
CA LYS A 180 15.20 -1.86 22.69
C LYS A 180 16.26 -1.00 23.36
N CYS A 181 15.86 -0.22 24.37
CA CYS A 181 16.78 0.48 25.27
C CYS A 181 16.45 0.15 26.73
N ASP A 182 17.44 0.27 27.62
CA ASP A 182 17.22 0.13 29.05
C ASP A 182 16.58 1.42 29.58
N ARG A 183 15.45 1.30 30.30
CA ARG A 183 14.67 2.46 30.77
C ARG A 183 15.36 3.26 31.88
N ASN A 184 16.49 2.77 32.40
CA ASN A 184 17.25 3.41 33.48
C ASN A 184 18.47 4.23 33.02
N VAL A 185 18.63 4.46 31.71
CA VAL A 185 19.75 5.27 31.18
C VAL A 185 19.47 6.77 31.24
N SER A 186 20.52 7.58 31.27
CA SER A 186 20.35 9.04 31.21
C SER A 186 19.85 9.48 29.83
N PHE A 187 19.22 10.65 29.76
CA PHE A 187 18.79 11.25 28.49
C PHE A 187 19.95 11.37 27.48
N TYR A 188 21.15 11.70 27.95
CA TYR A 188 22.33 11.84 27.08
C TYR A 188 22.81 10.49 26.54
N ASP A 189 22.73 9.43 27.33
CA ASP A 189 23.09 8.08 26.89
C ASP A 189 22.09 7.55 25.85
N ASP A 190 20.78 7.79 26.07
CA ASP A 190 19.73 7.43 25.11
C ASP A 190 19.89 8.19 23.79
N MET A 191 20.17 9.50 23.85
CA MET A 191 20.43 10.31 22.66
C MET A 191 21.69 9.84 21.92
N TYR A 192 22.78 9.53 22.64
CA TYR A 192 24.00 9.00 22.03
C TYR A 192 23.74 7.66 21.33
N LEU A 193 22.99 6.78 21.99
CA LEU A 193 22.60 5.49 21.45
C LEU A 193 21.71 5.64 20.19
N SER A 194 20.69 6.48 20.26
CA SER A 194 19.81 6.76 19.12
C SER A 194 20.61 7.24 17.90
N ASN A 195 21.51 8.21 18.10
CA ASN A 195 22.39 8.71 17.02
C ASN A 195 23.30 7.62 16.45
N LEU A 196 23.83 6.73 17.30
CA LEU A 196 24.66 5.62 16.86
C LEU A 196 23.87 4.62 16.00
N ILE A 197 22.64 4.28 16.40
CA ILE A 197 21.78 3.37 15.62
C ILE A 197 21.35 4.04 14.31
N ALA A 198 20.96 5.31 14.32
CA ALA A 198 20.59 6.06 13.13
C ALA A 198 21.73 6.05 12.10
N ALA A 199 22.96 6.37 12.53
CA ALA A 199 24.13 6.33 11.66
C ALA A 199 24.41 4.93 11.08
N LYS A 200 24.14 3.86 11.83
CA LYS A 200 24.25 2.49 11.32
C LYS A 200 23.19 2.19 10.26
N ILE A 201 21.95 2.66 10.46
CA ILE A 201 20.88 2.53 9.46
C ILE A 201 21.26 3.26 8.18
N ASP A 202 21.67 4.54 8.27
CA ASP A 202 22.10 5.35 7.13
C ASP A 202 23.29 4.75 6.37
N SER A 203 24.18 4.03 7.07
CA SER A 203 25.30 3.34 6.42
C SER A 203 24.88 2.10 5.60
N LYS A 204 23.64 1.64 5.78
CA LYS A 204 23.13 0.37 5.23
C LYS A 204 21.93 0.55 4.31
N LEU A 205 21.17 1.63 4.47
CA LEU A 205 19.98 1.96 3.68
C LEU A 205 20.17 3.32 3.01
N ASP A 206 19.68 3.43 1.78
CA ASP A 206 19.56 4.65 1.01
C ASP A 206 18.19 5.28 1.29
N LEU A 207 18.11 6.03 2.40
CA LEU A 207 16.91 6.76 2.81
C LEU A 207 17.05 8.24 2.41
N ASN A 208 15.98 8.84 1.92
CA ASN A 208 15.94 10.25 1.53
C ASN A 208 15.36 11.17 2.63
N TYR A 209 15.32 10.69 3.87
CA TYR A 209 14.84 11.38 5.06
C TYR A 209 15.68 11.00 6.29
N ASP A 210 15.57 11.79 7.36
CA ASP A 210 16.24 11.50 8.62
C ASP A 210 15.65 10.26 9.29
N VAL A 211 16.51 9.35 9.78
CA VAL A 211 16.06 8.11 10.44
C VAL A 211 15.22 8.41 11.68
N TYR A 212 13.96 7.97 11.67
CA TYR A 212 13.07 8.06 12.82
C TYR A 212 13.17 6.81 13.70
N LEU A 213 13.66 7.00 14.93
CA LEU A 213 13.82 5.94 15.92
C LEU A 213 12.82 6.07 17.07
N ALA A 214 12.34 4.93 17.57
CA ALA A 214 11.50 4.86 18.76
C ALA A 214 11.87 3.67 19.66
N THR A 215 11.68 3.84 20.97
CA THR A 215 12.13 2.90 22.01
C THR A 215 11.00 2.11 22.69
N ASN A 216 9.83 2.02 22.06
CA ASN A 216 8.67 1.35 22.65
C ASN A 216 8.89 -0.17 22.70
N ASP A 217 8.50 -0.84 23.79
CA ASP A 217 8.58 -2.30 23.92
C ASP A 217 7.38 -3.02 23.27
N VAL A 218 6.34 -2.27 22.90
CA VAL A 218 5.10 -2.80 22.33
C VAL A 218 4.72 -2.06 21.05
N VAL A 219 4.59 -2.84 19.99
CA VAL A 219 4.10 -2.43 18.67
C VAL A 219 2.80 -3.21 18.39
N GLY A 220 1.88 -2.59 17.68
CA GLY A 220 0.59 -3.20 17.36
C GLY A 220 0.07 -2.76 15.99
N SER A 221 -0.94 -3.47 15.51
CA SER A 221 -1.57 -3.16 14.22
C SER A 221 -2.81 -2.28 14.41
N SER A 222 -2.91 -1.19 13.67
CA SER A 222 -4.13 -0.40 13.53
C SER A 222 -4.65 -0.43 12.09
N THR A 223 -5.93 -0.11 11.90
CA THR A 223 -6.54 -0.03 10.57
C THR A 223 -7.20 1.33 10.40
N THR A 224 -6.71 2.10 9.42
CA THR A 224 -7.13 3.49 9.21
C THR A 224 -7.58 3.72 7.77
N LYS A 225 -8.76 4.31 7.61
CA LYS A 225 -9.29 4.72 6.30
C LYS A 225 -8.71 6.10 5.93
N THR A 226 -7.49 6.14 5.38
CA THR A 226 -6.76 7.40 5.14
C THR A 226 -7.32 8.26 4.00
N ARG A 227 -6.71 9.43 3.81
CA ARG A 227 -6.98 10.35 2.70
C ARG A 227 -6.59 9.82 1.32
N ILE A 228 -5.84 8.74 1.17
CA ILE A 228 -5.42 8.25 -0.16
C ILE A 228 -5.86 6.81 -0.40
N VAL A 229 -5.54 5.90 0.52
CA VAL A 229 -5.91 4.47 0.48
C VAL A 229 -6.42 4.01 1.83
N TRP A 230 -7.07 2.84 1.89
CA TRP A 230 -7.36 2.20 3.16
C TRP A 230 -6.09 1.46 3.60
N CYS A 231 -5.55 1.83 4.76
CA CYS A 231 -4.30 1.28 5.28
C CYS A 231 -4.55 0.41 6.51
N ARG A 232 -3.75 -0.64 6.62
CA ARG A 232 -3.34 -1.21 7.89
C ARG A 232 -1.92 -0.74 8.15
N GLU A 233 -1.65 -0.34 9.37
CA GLU A 233 -0.35 0.15 9.80
C GLU A 233 0.08 -0.65 11.02
N TYR A 234 1.35 -1.03 11.04
CA TYR A 234 1.97 -1.52 12.25
C TYR A 234 2.68 -0.35 12.94
N SER A 235 2.13 0.13 14.05
CA SER A 235 2.62 1.32 14.74
C SER A 235 2.60 1.17 16.26
N GLN A 236 3.04 2.21 16.97
CA GLN A 236 2.95 2.21 18.43
C GLN A 236 1.50 2.03 18.86
N ASN A 237 1.24 1.03 19.70
CA ASN A 237 0.01 1.03 20.47
C ASN A 237 0.11 2.20 21.44
N ASN A 238 -0.70 3.23 21.21
CA ASN A 238 -1.16 4.05 22.33
C ASN A 238 -2.03 3.11 23.17
N LEU A 239 -1.49 2.65 24.30
CA LEU A 239 -2.34 2.06 25.33
C LEU A 239 -3.33 3.16 25.71
N ASP A 240 -4.62 2.91 25.48
CA ASP A 240 -5.73 3.75 25.96
C ASP A 240 -5.58 4.07 27.47
#